data_AF-A0AA86SXV8-F1
#
_entry.id   AF-A0AA86SXV8-F1
#
_cell.length_a   1.000
_cell.length_b   1.000
_cell.length_c   1.000
_cell.angle_alpha   90.00
_cell.angle_beta   90.00
_cell.angle_gamma   90.00
#
_symmetry.space_group_name_H-M   'P 1'
#
loop_
_entity.id
_entity.type
_entity.pdbx_description
1 polymer ?
#
loop_
_entity_poly.entity_id
_entity_poly.type
_entity_poly.pdbx_seq_one_letter_code
_entity_poly.pdbx_strand_id
1 'polypeptide(L)'
;MGTRSFTCKTYCSCNLGSSFGQPAVEAFTLGGALGPVNIAHSGVYQWWYTISLRTNGDLYTGAIFLLILSTISLIAGWLHLQPKWKPSVSWFKNVESRLNHHLSGLFGVSSLAWTGHLVHVAIPGSRGEYVRWNNLLGILPHPEGLGPSFIGHWNLYAQNPDSNNHIFGTPQGAGTDILTLLGGFHPQTQSLWLTDIAQHHLAIAFLFLISSHMHRTNFRIGHSIKDLLEAHTPDF
;
A
#
# COMPACT_ATOMS: atom_id res chain seq x y z
N MET A 1 8.06 14.33 -12.19
CA MET A 1 6.61 14.26 -12.49
C MET A 1 6.09 15.68 -12.64
N GLY A 2 5.35 16.00 -13.71
CA GLY A 2 4.91 17.37 -14.00
C GLY A 2 3.70 17.83 -13.16
N THR A 3 3.56 19.13 -12.94
CA THR A 3 2.55 19.79 -12.09
C THR A 3 1.11 19.78 -12.64
N ARG A 4 0.80 18.96 -13.65
CA ARG A 4 -0.51 18.97 -14.33
C ARG A 4 -1.04 17.55 -14.59
N SER A 5 -1.47 16.86 -13.53
CA SER A 5 -1.98 15.48 -13.61
C SER A 5 -3.21 15.30 -14.52
N PHE A 6 -4.01 16.36 -14.74
CA PHE A 6 -5.27 16.27 -15.49
C PHE A 6 -5.14 16.54 -16.99
N THR A 7 -4.05 17.19 -17.43
CA THR A 7 -3.86 17.56 -18.84
C THR A 7 -2.68 16.84 -19.49
N CYS A 8 -1.82 16.20 -18.69
CA CYS A 8 -0.66 15.46 -19.21
C CYS A 8 -1.02 13.99 -19.39
N LYS A 9 -0.85 13.46 -20.60
CA LYS A 9 -0.92 12.01 -20.84
C LYS A 9 0.28 11.35 -20.15
N THR A 10 0.07 10.16 -19.60
CA THR A 10 1.13 9.34 -19.01
C THR A 10 1.78 8.51 -20.10
N TYR A 11 3.11 8.47 -20.13
CA TYR A 11 3.87 7.79 -21.19
C TYR A 11 4.66 6.61 -20.63
N CYS A 12 4.77 5.54 -21.41
CA CYS A 12 5.70 4.45 -21.20
C CYS A 12 6.69 4.34 -22.36
N SER A 13 7.86 3.75 -22.08
CA SER A 13 8.90 3.56 -23.08
C SER A 13 8.36 2.74 -24.26
N CYS A 14 8.61 3.22 -25.47
CA CYS A 14 8.40 2.49 -26.70
C CYS A 14 9.73 2.45 -27.45
N ASN A 15 10.08 1.28 -27.98
CA ASN A 15 11.15 1.19 -28.96
C ASN A 15 10.50 0.73 -30.27
N LEU A 16 10.33 1.66 -31.21
CA LEU A 16 9.91 1.29 -32.56
C LEU A 16 11.07 0.56 -33.22
N GLY A 17 10.82 -0.68 -33.64
CA GLY A 17 11.82 -1.48 -34.36
C GLY A 17 12.28 -0.80 -35.65
N SER A 18 13.42 -1.23 -36.20
CA SER A 18 14.00 -0.70 -37.44
C SER A 18 13.11 -0.80 -38.67
N SER A 19 12.00 -1.54 -38.59
CA SER A 19 10.98 -1.66 -39.63
C SER A 19 10.08 -0.42 -39.78
N PHE A 20 10.09 0.50 -38.82
CA PHE A 20 9.25 1.69 -38.86
C PHE A 20 9.94 2.84 -39.61
N GLY A 21 9.25 3.40 -40.60
CA GLY A 21 9.72 4.58 -41.32
C GLY A 21 9.57 5.87 -40.50
N GLN A 22 10.25 6.92 -40.95
CA GLN A 22 10.26 8.24 -40.31
C GLN A 22 8.87 8.80 -39.97
N PRO A 23 7.82 8.65 -40.80
CA PRO A 23 6.48 9.14 -40.45
C PRO A 23 5.89 8.46 -39.21
N ALA A 24 6.20 7.19 -38.98
CA ALA A 24 5.76 6.49 -37.78
C ALA A 24 6.54 6.97 -36.55
N VAL A 25 7.85 7.19 -36.68
CA VAL A 25 8.68 7.76 -35.59
C VAL A 25 8.11 9.11 -35.15
N GLU A 26 7.76 9.98 -36.09
CA GLU A 26 7.14 11.27 -35.81
C GLU A 26 5.75 11.13 -35.19
N ALA A 27 4.91 10.23 -35.70
CA ALA A 27 3.56 10.01 -35.18
C ALA A 27 3.54 9.51 -33.71
N PHE A 28 4.53 8.71 -33.32
CA PHE A 28 4.64 8.18 -31.95
C PHE A 28 5.51 9.04 -31.03
N THR A 29 6.19 10.08 -31.54
CA THR A 29 6.94 11.05 -30.71
C THR A 29 5.96 12.08 -30.14
N LEU A 30 5.33 11.72 -29.04
CA LEU A 30 4.24 12.49 -28.41
C LEU A 30 4.71 13.22 -27.14
N GLY A 31 3.99 14.27 -26.75
CA GLY A 31 4.13 14.87 -25.41
C GLY A 31 5.46 15.54 -25.11
N GLY A 32 6.24 15.92 -26.13
CA GLY A 32 7.57 16.50 -25.97
C GLY A 32 8.66 15.47 -25.64
N ALA A 33 8.40 14.17 -25.84
CA ALA A 33 9.41 13.14 -25.70
C ALA A 33 10.52 13.29 -26.76
N LEU A 34 11.73 12.83 -26.43
CA LEU A 34 12.88 12.82 -27.35
C LEU A 34 12.80 11.72 -28.42
N GLY A 35 11.76 10.89 -28.39
CA GLY A 35 11.54 9.81 -29.34
C GLY A 35 10.18 9.14 -29.14
N PRO A 36 9.92 8.04 -29.87
CA PRO A 36 8.64 7.34 -29.83
C PRO A 36 8.26 6.88 -28.43
N VAL A 37 7.01 7.09 -28.05
CA VAL A 37 6.46 6.69 -26.76
C VAL A 37 5.07 6.10 -26.93
N ASN A 38 4.69 5.25 -25.98
CA ASN A 38 3.33 4.74 -25.87
C ASN A 38 2.59 5.51 -24.77
N ILE A 39 1.29 5.72 -24.95
CA ILE A 39 0.43 6.26 -23.89
C ILE A 39 0.11 5.11 -22.92
N ALA A 40 0.40 5.30 -21.64
CA ALA A 40 0.10 4.33 -20.60
C ALA A 40 -1.37 4.45 -20.17
N HIS A 41 -2.10 3.33 -20.23
CA HIS A 41 -3.51 3.23 -19.82
C HIS A 41 -3.73 2.33 -18.58
N SER A 42 -2.66 1.85 -17.94
CA SER A 42 -2.73 0.90 -16.83
C SER A 42 -3.10 1.50 -15.47
N GLY A 43 -3.15 2.83 -15.34
CA GLY A 43 -3.46 3.50 -14.08
C GLY A 43 -2.31 3.58 -13.07
N VAL A 44 -1.13 3.03 -13.38
CA VAL A 44 0.00 2.96 -12.42
C VAL A 44 0.49 4.34 -11.99
N TYR A 45 0.37 5.35 -12.85
CA TYR A 45 0.77 6.71 -12.52
C TYR A 45 -0.13 7.30 -11.42
N GLN A 46 -1.45 7.14 -11.55
CA GLN A 46 -2.44 7.59 -10.58
C GLN A 46 -2.21 6.91 -9.23
N TRP A 47 -1.97 5.59 -9.25
CA TRP A 47 -1.68 4.84 -8.03
C TRP A 47 -0.39 5.31 -7.37
N TRP A 48 0.74 5.31 -8.09
CA TRP A 48 2.05 5.73 -7.58
C TRP A 48 2.05 7.18 -7.09
N TYR A 49 1.36 8.07 -7.80
CA TYR A 49 1.19 9.45 -7.36
C TYR A 49 0.34 9.53 -6.09
N THR A 50 -0.72 8.74 -5.95
CA THR A 50 -1.55 8.73 -4.73
C THR A 50 -0.74 8.25 -3.52
N ILE A 51 0.11 7.24 -3.67
CA ILE A 51 0.95 6.68 -2.60
C ILE A 51 2.30 7.43 -2.42
N SER A 52 2.41 8.63 -3.00
CA SER A 52 3.53 9.55 -2.86
C SER A 52 4.87 9.15 -3.52
N LEU A 53 4.85 8.45 -4.65
CA LEU A 53 6.01 8.44 -5.56
C LEU A 53 5.97 9.69 -6.44
N ARG A 54 7.03 10.51 -6.41
CA ARG A 54 7.07 11.87 -6.98
C ARG A 54 8.20 12.04 -8.00
N THR A 55 9.28 11.29 -7.83
CA THR A 55 10.49 11.39 -8.64
C THR A 55 10.79 10.10 -9.39
N ASN A 56 11.59 10.17 -10.45
CA ASN A 56 12.10 8.98 -11.12
C ASN A 56 13.00 8.15 -10.18
N GLY A 57 13.66 8.81 -9.21
CA GLY A 57 14.44 8.16 -8.17
C GLY A 57 13.59 7.23 -7.31
N ASP A 58 12.39 7.68 -6.91
CA ASP A 58 11.45 6.85 -6.14
C ASP A 58 11.09 5.55 -6.88
N LEU A 59 10.76 5.69 -8.18
CA LEU A 59 10.41 4.56 -9.04
C LEU A 59 11.60 3.61 -9.24
N TYR A 60 12.79 4.17 -9.46
CA TYR A 60 14.01 3.40 -9.64
C TYR A 60 14.37 2.60 -8.38
N THR A 61 14.34 3.22 -7.20
CA THR A 61 14.57 2.53 -5.93
C THR A 61 13.54 1.42 -5.70
N GLY A 62 12.25 1.69 -5.99
CA GLY A 62 11.20 0.66 -5.91
C GLY A 62 11.43 -0.51 -6.86
N ALA A 63 11.87 -0.26 -8.10
CA ALA A 63 12.18 -1.29 -9.07
C ALA A 63 13.36 -2.18 -8.62
N ILE A 64 14.43 -1.59 -8.09
CA ILE A 64 15.58 -2.34 -7.54
C ILE A 64 15.15 -3.15 -6.31
N PHE A 65 14.33 -2.60 -5.42
CA PHE A 65 13.79 -3.32 -4.27
C PHE A 65 13.00 -4.57 -4.70
N LEU A 66 12.10 -4.44 -5.68
CA LEU A 66 11.33 -5.57 -6.20
C LEU A 66 12.20 -6.60 -6.92
N LEU A 67 13.26 -6.18 -7.59
CA LEU A 67 14.24 -7.10 -8.19
C LEU A 67 14.93 -7.94 -7.11
N ILE A 68 15.40 -7.30 -6.03
CA ILE A 68 16.02 -8.00 -4.90
C ILE A 68 15.03 -8.96 -4.25
N LEU A 69 13.78 -8.53 -4.01
CA LEU A 69 12.75 -9.38 -3.42
C LEU A 69 12.43 -10.61 -4.29
N SER A 70 12.39 -10.43 -5.62
CA SER A 70 12.24 -11.52 -6.58
C SER A 70 13.40 -12.51 -6.48
N THR A 71 14.65 -12.02 -6.45
CA THR A 71 15.84 -12.86 -6.25
C THR A 71 15.78 -13.64 -4.94
N ILE A 72 15.42 -13.00 -3.83
CA ILE A 72 15.25 -13.66 -2.52
C ILE A 72 14.19 -14.77 -2.61
N SER A 73 13.05 -14.50 -3.25
CA SER A 73 11.96 -15.47 -3.40
C SER A 73 12.38 -16.70 -4.22
N LEU A 74 13.15 -16.50 -5.29
CA LEU A 74 13.70 -17.59 -6.10
C LEU A 74 14.71 -18.44 -5.30
N ILE A 75 15.60 -17.79 -4.54
CA ILE A 75 16.55 -18.49 -3.67
C ILE A 75 15.82 -19.26 -2.58
N ALA A 76 14.80 -18.69 -1.95
CA ALA A 76 13.99 -19.36 -0.94
C ALA A 76 13.26 -20.58 -1.53
N GLY A 77 12.72 -20.47 -2.74
CA GLY A 77 12.11 -21.58 -3.47
C GLY A 77 13.11 -22.72 -3.70
N TRP A 78 14.30 -22.41 -4.22
CA TRP A 78 15.37 -23.40 -4.39
C TRP A 78 15.84 -24.01 -3.05
N LEU A 79 15.94 -23.19 -2.00
CA LEU A 79 16.37 -23.62 -0.68
C LEU A 79 15.40 -24.64 -0.09
N HIS A 80 14.09 -24.40 -0.18
CA HIS A 80 13.05 -25.32 0.31
C HIS A 80 12.92 -26.61 -0.49
N LEU A 81 13.65 -26.76 -1.60
CA LEU A 81 13.80 -28.03 -2.31
C LEU A 81 15.02 -28.84 -1.83
N GLN A 82 15.95 -28.23 -1.10
CA GLN A 82 17.13 -28.93 -0.60
C GLN A 82 16.76 -29.95 0.49
N PRO A 83 17.40 -31.13 0.55
CA PRO A 83 17.01 -32.20 1.48
C PRO A 83 16.90 -31.78 2.95
N LYS A 84 17.77 -30.87 3.40
CA LYS A 84 17.79 -30.37 4.79
C LYS A 84 16.60 -29.45 5.12
N TRP A 85 16.04 -28.75 4.14
CA TRP A 85 15.06 -27.67 4.34
C TRP A 85 13.69 -27.98 3.74
N LYS A 86 13.53 -29.18 3.18
CA LYS A 86 12.28 -29.67 2.60
C LYS A 86 11.21 -29.84 3.69
N PRO A 87 10.09 -29.10 3.64
CA PRO A 87 9.03 -29.24 4.64
C PRO A 87 8.35 -30.62 4.57
N SER A 88 7.91 -31.13 5.72
CA SER A 88 7.14 -32.38 5.79
C SER A 88 5.70 -32.20 5.29
N VAL A 89 5.02 -33.30 4.96
CA VAL A 89 3.60 -33.28 4.60
C VAL A 89 2.73 -32.75 5.75
N SER A 90 3.10 -33.03 7.01
CA SER A 90 2.38 -32.51 8.18
C SER A 90 2.46 -30.99 8.29
N TRP A 91 3.56 -30.37 7.87
CA TRP A 91 3.69 -28.92 7.81
C TRP A 91 2.68 -28.31 6.81
N PHE A 92 2.57 -28.89 5.61
CA PHE A 92 1.62 -28.42 4.58
C PHE A 92 0.16 -28.59 4.98
N LYS A 93 -0.15 -29.61 5.79
CA LYS A 93 -1.50 -29.92 6.26
C LYS A 93 -1.90 -29.20 7.55
N ASN A 94 -1.01 -28.38 8.14
CA ASN A 94 -1.34 -27.61 9.34
C ASN A 94 -2.16 -26.36 8.97
N VAL A 95 -3.47 -26.56 8.82
CA VAL A 95 -4.41 -25.53 8.34
C VAL A 95 -4.63 -24.43 9.38
N GLU A 96 -4.74 -24.77 10.65
CA GLU A 96 -4.95 -23.79 11.73
C GLU A 96 -3.76 -22.84 11.85
N SER A 97 -2.53 -23.38 11.85
CA SER A 97 -1.33 -22.55 11.90
C SER A 97 -1.24 -21.64 10.68
N ARG A 98 -1.44 -22.19 9.46
CA ARG A 98 -1.38 -21.39 8.23
C ARG A 98 -2.42 -20.27 8.24
N LEU A 99 -3.65 -20.56 8.65
CA LEU A 99 -4.72 -19.57 8.70
C LEU A 99 -4.41 -18.46 9.71
N ASN A 100 -3.96 -18.80 10.92
CA ASN A 100 -3.53 -17.81 11.90
C ASN A 100 -2.38 -16.93 11.38
N HIS A 101 -1.35 -17.53 10.76
CA HIS A 101 -0.22 -16.74 10.21
C HIS A 101 -0.63 -15.87 9.02
N HIS A 102 -1.56 -16.32 8.18
CA HIS A 102 -2.05 -15.52 7.05
C HIS A 102 -2.93 -14.36 7.53
N LEU A 103 -3.89 -14.63 8.42
CA LEU A 103 -4.72 -13.57 9.00
C LEU A 103 -3.85 -12.57 9.77
N SER A 104 -2.93 -13.03 10.62
CA SER A 104 -2.10 -12.15 11.45
C SER A 104 -1.05 -11.43 10.62
N GLY A 105 -0.14 -12.18 10.00
CA GLY A 105 1.04 -11.65 9.35
C GLY A 105 0.72 -11.13 7.94
N LEU A 106 0.17 -11.99 7.08
CA LEU A 106 -0.04 -11.62 5.69
C LEU A 106 -1.08 -10.51 5.52
N PHE A 107 -2.17 -10.53 6.28
CA PHE A 107 -3.22 -9.51 6.18
C PHE A 107 -3.14 -8.44 7.27
N GLY A 108 -3.15 -8.83 8.54
CA GLY A 108 -3.14 -7.90 9.67
C GLY A 108 -1.92 -6.98 9.68
N VAL A 109 -0.73 -7.56 9.80
CA VAL A 109 0.55 -6.82 9.84
C VAL A 109 0.78 -6.06 8.53
N SER A 110 0.49 -6.64 7.37
CA SER A 110 0.62 -5.92 6.09
C SER A 110 -0.32 -4.72 6.01
N SER A 111 -1.58 -4.83 6.45
CA SER A 111 -2.52 -3.70 6.46
C SER A 111 -2.12 -2.63 7.47
N LEU A 112 -1.59 -3.04 8.63
CA LEU A 112 -1.03 -2.11 9.62
C LEU A 112 0.19 -1.38 9.06
N ALA A 113 1.11 -2.09 8.41
CA ALA A 113 2.28 -1.50 7.75
C ALA A 113 1.87 -0.55 6.62
N TRP A 114 0.82 -0.90 5.86
CA TRP A 114 0.27 -0.05 4.82
C TRP A 114 -0.36 1.22 5.40
N THR A 115 -1.06 1.13 6.54
CA THR A 115 -1.50 2.32 7.30
C THR A 115 -0.32 3.20 7.66
N GLY A 116 0.77 2.60 8.17
CA GLY A 116 2.02 3.31 8.45
C GLY A 116 2.56 4.05 7.22
N HIS A 117 2.61 3.38 6.06
CA HIS A 117 3.01 4.04 4.80
C HIS A 117 2.10 5.21 4.44
N LEU A 118 0.78 5.04 4.54
CA LEU A 118 -0.18 6.10 4.22
C LEU A 118 -0.01 7.31 5.14
N VAL A 119 0.06 7.08 6.46
CA VAL A 119 0.18 8.13 7.49
C VAL A 119 1.53 8.84 7.42
N HIS A 120 2.63 8.12 7.22
CA HIS A 120 3.97 8.70 7.28
C HIS A 120 4.50 9.20 5.93
N VAL A 121 3.94 8.75 4.80
CA VAL A 121 4.49 9.07 3.47
C VAL A 121 3.42 9.59 2.53
N ALA A 122 2.28 8.90 2.38
CA ALA A 122 1.29 9.28 1.38
C ALA A 122 0.55 10.59 1.73
N ILE A 123 0.07 10.72 2.97
CA ILE A 123 -0.65 11.91 3.47
C ILE A 123 0.26 13.15 3.49
N PRO A 124 1.49 13.11 4.04
CA PRO A 124 2.43 14.23 3.89
C PRO A 124 2.69 14.57 2.41
N GLY A 125 2.86 13.55 1.57
CA GLY A 125 3.04 13.70 0.13
C GLY A 125 1.84 14.27 -0.63
N SER A 126 0.62 14.15 -0.11
CA SER A 126 -0.57 14.83 -0.64
C SER A 126 -0.69 16.26 -0.14
N ARG A 127 0.04 16.65 0.90
CA ARG A 127 0.10 18.01 1.46
C ARG A 127 1.34 18.80 1.04
N GLY A 128 2.10 18.27 0.08
CA GLY A 128 3.29 18.92 -0.48
C GLY A 128 4.58 18.69 0.31
N GLU A 129 4.56 17.82 1.33
CA GLU A 129 5.76 17.43 2.06
C GLU A 129 6.48 16.26 1.39
N TYR A 130 7.80 16.20 1.54
CA TYR A 130 8.62 15.14 0.96
C TYR A 130 9.28 14.29 2.06
N VAL A 131 8.62 13.19 2.41
CA VAL A 131 9.09 12.25 3.43
C VAL A 131 9.67 10.99 2.78
N ARG A 132 10.92 10.67 3.09
CA ARG A 132 11.69 9.53 2.57
C ARG A 132 12.59 8.95 3.67
N TRP A 133 13.27 7.85 3.38
CA TRP A 133 14.13 7.15 4.35
C TRP A 133 15.14 8.04 5.10
N ASN A 134 15.67 9.09 4.46
CA ASN A 134 16.64 9.99 5.06
C ASN A 134 16.05 10.96 6.12
N ASN A 135 14.74 11.21 6.11
CA ASN A 135 14.08 12.11 7.06
C ASN A 135 12.84 11.51 7.75
N LEU A 136 12.46 10.27 7.43
CA LEU A 136 11.27 9.57 7.95
C LEU A 136 11.19 9.59 9.48
N LEU A 137 12.33 9.43 10.16
CA LEU A 137 12.38 9.38 11.62
C LEU A 137 12.38 10.77 12.28
N GLY A 138 12.57 11.85 11.50
CA GLY A 138 12.64 13.23 11.98
C GLY A 138 11.36 14.03 11.75
N ILE A 139 10.37 13.48 11.04
CA ILE A 139 9.12 14.16 10.71
C ILE A 139 7.97 13.45 11.42
N LEU A 140 7.21 14.20 12.21
CA LEU A 140 6.01 13.67 12.86
C LEU A 140 4.86 13.63 11.84
N PRO A 141 4.11 12.52 11.75
CA PRO A 141 2.94 12.45 10.87
C PRO A 141 1.76 13.29 11.38
N HIS A 142 1.75 13.63 12.67
CA HIS A 142 0.74 14.48 13.31
C HIS A 142 1.42 15.40 14.33
N PRO A 143 1.02 16.68 14.48
CA PRO A 143 1.69 17.64 15.38
C PRO A 143 1.82 17.15 16.83
N GLU A 144 0.78 16.51 17.35
CA GLU A 144 0.75 15.96 18.73
C GLU A 144 1.49 14.61 18.89
N GLY A 145 2.12 14.10 17.82
CA GLY A 145 2.82 12.82 17.83
C GLY A 145 1.94 11.67 18.34
N LEU A 146 2.53 10.78 19.15
CA LEU A 146 1.84 9.63 19.74
C LEU A 146 1.16 9.94 21.09
N GLY A 147 1.28 11.16 21.61
CA GLY A 147 0.72 11.55 22.92
C GLY A 147 -0.77 11.20 23.06
N PRO A 148 -1.64 11.67 22.13
CA PRO A 148 -3.06 11.34 22.13
C PRO A 148 -3.38 9.85 22.11
N SER A 149 -2.55 9.04 21.42
CA SER A 149 -2.71 7.59 21.36
C SER A 149 -2.60 6.94 22.74
N PHE A 150 -1.58 7.30 23.51
CA PHE A 150 -1.30 6.67 24.82
C PHE A 150 -2.23 7.10 25.95
N ILE A 151 -2.86 8.26 25.84
CA ILE A 151 -3.84 8.76 26.82
C ILE A 151 -5.29 8.48 26.41
N GLY A 152 -5.52 7.82 25.26
CA GLY A 152 -6.84 7.45 24.76
C GLY A 152 -7.63 8.58 24.08
N HIS A 153 -7.01 9.71 23.77
CA HIS A 153 -7.63 10.85 23.10
C HIS A 153 -7.52 10.74 21.57
N TRP A 154 -7.94 9.61 20.99
CA TRP A 154 -7.73 9.31 19.57
C TRP A 154 -8.49 10.23 18.62
N ASN A 155 -9.55 10.88 19.11
CA ASN A 155 -10.31 11.87 18.34
C ASN A 155 -9.47 13.07 17.92
N LEU A 156 -8.34 13.35 18.59
CA LEU A 156 -7.42 14.44 18.20
C LEU A 156 -6.78 14.23 16.82
N TYR A 157 -6.73 13.01 16.30
CA TYR A 157 -6.21 12.70 14.96
C TYR A 157 -7.20 12.96 13.81
N ALA A 158 -8.40 13.46 14.13
CA ALA A 158 -9.57 13.57 13.26
C ALA A 158 -10.34 14.90 13.42
N GLN A 159 -9.66 15.99 13.79
CA GLN A 159 -10.30 17.28 14.11
C GLN A 159 -10.18 18.34 13.02
N ASN A 160 -9.15 18.26 12.19
CA ASN A 160 -8.78 19.25 11.19
C ASN A 160 -8.44 18.54 9.85
N PRO A 161 -9.47 18.10 9.11
CA PRO A 161 -9.29 17.39 7.85
C PRO A 161 -8.81 18.34 6.75
N ASP A 162 -8.32 17.77 5.65
CA ASP A 162 -8.08 18.55 4.43
C ASP A 162 -9.37 19.23 3.98
N SER A 163 -9.29 20.52 3.66
CA SER A 163 -10.47 21.30 3.29
C SER A 163 -11.01 20.92 1.90
N ASN A 164 -12.26 21.29 1.60
CA ASN A 164 -12.83 21.11 0.25
C ASN A 164 -12.07 21.86 -0.85
N ASN A 165 -11.28 22.87 -0.49
CA ASN A 165 -10.44 23.64 -1.41
C ASN A 165 -8.98 23.16 -1.42
N HIS A 166 -8.67 22.02 -0.79
CA HIS A 166 -7.33 21.45 -0.79
C HIS A 166 -6.86 21.15 -2.21
N ILE A 167 -5.62 21.50 -2.50
CA ILE A 167 -4.95 21.20 -3.75
C ILE A 167 -3.97 20.05 -3.50
N PHE A 168 -4.30 18.88 -4.02
CA PHE A 168 -3.52 17.66 -3.80
C PHE A 168 -2.07 17.81 -4.29
N GLY A 169 -1.14 17.38 -3.43
CA GLY A 169 0.30 17.51 -3.61
C GLY A 169 0.87 18.85 -3.17
N THR A 170 0.10 19.68 -2.46
CA THR A 170 0.49 21.03 -2.05
C THR A 170 -0.04 21.36 -0.65
N PRO A 171 0.53 22.35 0.08
CA PRO A 171 0.04 22.71 1.41
C PRO A 171 -1.24 23.56 1.39
N GLN A 172 -1.70 24.02 0.22
CA GLN A 172 -2.87 24.89 0.12
C GLN A 172 -4.15 24.13 0.49
N GLY A 173 -4.78 24.55 1.58
CA GLY A 173 -6.02 23.94 2.09
C GLY A 173 -5.82 22.60 2.79
N ALA A 174 -4.57 22.21 3.10
CA ALA A 174 -4.22 21.00 3.82
C ALA A 174 -4.57 21.11 5.30
N GLY A 175 -5.09 20.02 5.87
CA GLY A 175 -5.33 19.86 7.29
C GLY A 175 -4.15 19.18 7.99
N THR A 176 -4.41 18.69 9.20
CA THR A 176 -3.43 17.93 10.00
C THR A 176 -3.86 16.51 10.30
N ASP A 177 -5.12 16.17 10.05
CA ASP A 177 -5.65 14.84 10.37
C ASP A 177 -4.93 13.71 9.64
N ILE A 178 -4.86 12.56 10.29
CA ILE A 178 -4.23 11.36 9.74
C ILE A 178 -5.21 10.18 9.63
N LEU A 179 -6.33 10.24 10.35
CA LEU A 179 -7.33 9.17 10.42
C LEU A 179 -8.73 9.80 10.47
N THR A 180 -9.52 9.65 9.40
CA THR A 180 -10.85 10.26 9.31
C THR A 180 -11.91 9.24 8.88
N LEU A 181 -13.17 9.67 8.89
CA LEU A 181 -14.31 8.93 8.33
C LEU A 181 -15.25 9.92 7.62
N LEU A 182 -14.72 10.70 6.69
CA LEU A 182 -15.44 11.77 5.99
C LEU A 182 -16.50 11.20 5.04
N GLY A 183 -16.14 10.14 4.32
CA GLY A 183 -16.93 9.62 3.21
C GLY A 183 -16.92 10.53 1.98
N GLY A 184 -17.54 10.04 0.90
CA GLY A 184 -17.56 10.75 -0.38
C GLY A 184 -16.17 10.84 -1.04
N PHE A 185 -15.92 11.94 -1.75
CA PHE A 185 -14.72 12.12 -2.55
C PHE A 185 -14.08 13.49 -2.30
N HIS A 186 -12.75 13.51 -2.37
CA HIS A 186 -11.98 14.75 -2.38
C HIS A 186 -12.35 15.59 -3.62
N PRO A 187 -12.84 16.83 -3.47
CA PRO A 187 -13.47 17.58 -4.58
C PRO A 187 -12.57 17.83 -5.79
N GLN A 188 -11.26 18.01 -5.60
CA GLN A 188 -10.33 18.19 -6.72
C GLN A 188 -9.99 16.89 -7.45
N THR A 189 -9.62 15.83 -6.71
CA THR A 189 -9.12 14.58 -7.28
C THR A 189 -10.24 13.63 -7.70
N GLN A 190 -11.46 13.83 -7.19
CA GLN A 190 -12.61 12.93 -7.37
C GLN A 190 -12.29 11.49 -6.92
N SER A 191 -11.40 11.35 -5.94
CA SER A 191 -10.99 10.07 -5.34
C SER A 191 -11.37 10.03 -3.86
N LEU A 192 -11.30 8.84 -3.26
CA LEU A 192 -11.44 8.70 -1.81
C LEU A 192 -10.37 9.54 -1.07
N TRP A 193 -10.70 9.99 0.14
CA TRP A 193 -9.76 10.70 1.01
C TRP A 193 -8.65 9.75 1.49
N LEU A 194 -7.39 10.20 1.45
CA LEU A 194 -6.26 9.37 1.90
C LEU A 194 -6.34 9.02 3.39
N THR A 195 -6.85 9.94 4.22
CA THR A 195 -7.09 9.75 5.65
C THR A 195 -8.17 8.71 5.93
N ASP A 196 -9.21 8.63 5.09
CA ASP A 196 -10.24 7.58 5.16
C ASP A 196 -9.66 6.21 4.75
N ILE A 197 -8.82 6.17 3.70
CA ILE A 197 -8.12 4.94 3.30
C ILE A 197 -7.17 4.47 4.41
N ALA A 198 -6.43 5.38 5.05
CA ALA A 198 -5.57 5.06 6.19
C ALA A 198 -6.37 4.49 7.35
N GLN A 199 -7.48 5.13 7.74
CA GLN A 199 -8.38 4.65 8.79
C GLN A 199 -8.97 3.28 8.44
N HIS A 200 -9.37 3.06 7.18
CA HIS A 200 -9.87 1.77 6.72
C HIS A 200 -8.82 0.66 6.93
N HIS A 201 -7.58 0.89 6.47
CA HIS A 201 -6.51 -0.09 6.62
C HIS A 201 -6.14 -0.36 8.08
N LEU A 202 -6.20 0.66 8.95
CA LEU A 202 -5.98 0.49 10.37
C LEU A 202 -7.07 -0.38 11.00
N ALA A 203 -8.33 -0.09 10.68
CA ALA A 203 -9.48 -0.83 11.21
C ALA A 203 -9.44 -2.31 10.78
N ILE A 204 -9.23 -2.60 9.49
CA ILE A 204 -9.16 -4.00 9.04
C ILE A 204 -7.90 -4.71 9.55
N ALA A 205 -6.80 -3.99 9.82
CA ALA A 205 -5.62 -4.57 10.44
C ALA A 205 -5.95 -5.14 11.82
N PHE A 206 -6.65 -4.38 12.67
CA PHE A 206 -7.10 -4.86 13.98
C PHE A 206 -8.06 -6.05 13.86
N LEU A 207 -9.01 -6.02 12.91
CA LEU A 207 -9.91 -7.16 12.69
C LEU A 207 -9.14 -8.43 12.36
N PHE A 208 -8.18 -8.37 11.42
CA PHE A 208 -7.38 -9.53 11.03
C PHE A 208 -6.44 -9.99 12.13
N LEU A 209 -5.80 -9.07 12.86
CA LEU A 209 -4.94 -9.38 14.00
C LEU A 209 -5.73 -10.09 15.10
N ILE A 210 -6.93 -9.64 15.43
CA ILE A 210 -7.77 -10.33 16.42
C ILE A 210 -8.25 -11.69 15.89
N SER A 211 -8.81 -11.74 14.67
CA SER A 211 -9.33 -12.99 14.10
C SER A 211 -8.26 -14.08 13.96
N SER A 212 -6.99 -13.67 13.78
CA SER A 212 -5.88 -14.60 13.64
C SER A 212 -5.52 -15.39 14.90
N HIS A 213 -6.10 -15.06 16.04
CA HIS A 213 -5.89 -15.78 17.31
C HIS A 213 -7.03 -16.77 17.60
N MET A 214 -7.91 -17.03 16.63
CA MET A 214 -9.06 -17.90 16.80
C MET A 214 -8.69 -19.39 16.81
N HIS A 215 -7.78 -19.85 15.94
CA HIS A 215 -7.52 -21.28 15.79
C HIS A 215 -6.41 -21.82 16.68
N ARG A 216 -6.56 -23.07 17.11
CA ARG A 216 -5.64 -23.73 18.02
C ARG A 216 -4.31 -24.03 17.33
N THR A 217 -3.22 -23.67 17.98
CA THR A 217 -1.85 -24.02 17.55
C THR A 217 -1.12 -24.74 18.68
N ASN A 218 0.21 -24.80 18.64
CA ASN A 218 1.04 -25.45 19.65
C ASN A 218 0.89 -24.83 21.05
N PHE A 219 0.31 -23.64 21.17
CA PHE A 219 -0.02 -22.97 22.44
C PHE A 219 -1.30 -23.51 23.11
N ARG A 220 -1.98 -24.50 22.50
CA ARG A 220 -3.12 -25.25 23.06
C ARG A 220 -4.40 -24.46 23.37
N ILE A 221 -4.44 -23.16 23.05
CA ILE A 221 -5.62 -22.30 23.16
C ILE A 221 -6.14 -22.00 21.75
N GLY A 222 -7.47 -22.01 21.57
CA GLY A 222 -8.17 -21.75 20.30
C GLY A 222 -9.02 -22.92 19.81
N HIS A 223 -9.66 -22.75 18.65
CA HIS A 223 -10.56 -23.72 18.03
C HIS A 223 -9.85 -24.66 17.05
N SER A 224 -10.20 -25.95 17.04
CA SER A 224 -9.93 -26.80 15.88
C SER A 224 -11.04 -26.61 14.84
N ILE A 225 -10.65 -26.47 13.58
CA ILE A 225 -11.63 -26.32 12.48
C ILE A 225 -12.45 -27.60 12.33
N LYS A 226 -11.85 -28.76 12.60
CA LYS A 226 -12.52 -30.05 12.56
C LYS A 226 -13.63 -30.13 13.62
N ASP A 227 -13.31 -29.81 14.88
CA ASP A 227 -14.28 -29.83 15.98
C ASP A 227 -15.45 -28.89 15.69
N LEU A 228 -15.17 -27.69 15.15
CA LEU A 228 -16.22 -26.76 14.72
C LEU A 228 -17.11 -27.39 13.66
N LEU A 229 -16.54 -27.97 12.61
CA LEU A 229 -17.32 -28.57 11.53
C LEU A 229 -18.21 -29.73 12.02
N GLU A 230 -17.68 -30.60 12.88
CA GLU A 230 -18.41 -31.73 13.44
C GLU A 230 -19.55 -31.30 14.37
N ALA A 231 -19.41 -30.15 15.05
CA ALA A 231 -20.44 -29.59 15.92
C ALA A 231 -21.55 -28.84 15.17
N HIS A 232 -21.33 -28.42 13.90
CA HIS A 232 -22.35 -27.72 13.10
C HIS A 232 -23.28 -28.70 12.38
N THR A 233 -23.98 -29.53 13.14
CA THR A 233 -25.09 -30.36 12.66
C THR A 233 -26.43 -29.69 13.00
N PRO A 234 -27.49 -29.85 12.18
CA PRO A 234 -28.81 -29.34 12.53
C PRO A 234 -29.28 -29.93 13.85
N ASP A 235 -30.00 -29.13 14.65
CA ASP A 235 -30.77 -29.66 15.77
C ASP A 235 -31.89 -30.55 15.18
N PHE A 236 -31.85 -31.84 15.49
CA PHE A 236 -32.93 -32.80 15.21
C PHE A 236 -33.81 -32.98 16.45
#